data_AF-A0A9E1L8A0-F1
#
_entry.id   AF-A0A9E1L8A0-F1
#
_cell.length_a   1.000
_cell.length_b   1.000
_cell.length_c   1.000
_cell.angle_alpha   90.00
_cell.angle_beta   90.00
_cell.angle_gamma   90.00
#
_symmetry.space_group_name_H-M   'P 1'
#
loop_
_entity.id
_entity.type
_entity.pdbx_description
1 polymer ?
#
loop_
_entity_poly.entity_id
_entity_poly.type
_entity_poly.pdbx_seq_one_letter_code
_entity_poly.pdbx_strand_id
1 'polypeptide(L)'
;MMLKKIIFIISSIILVLSCEDSNNQNCELYENRGNLISYELISEFTEGAFKILIEDYYGFDASQFNIQNSVKVYKVIYESLGADGKPTQLSGA
;
A
#
# COMPACT_ATOMS: atom_id res chain seq x y z
N MET A 1 34.11 -28.63 -15.18
CA MET A 1 34.37 -27.25 -14.73
C MET A 1 33.87 -26.19 -15.73
N MET A 2 33.97 -26.40 -17.05
CA MET A 2 33.46 -25.45 -18.07
C MET A 2 31.93 -25.30 -18.10
N LEU A 3 31.16 -26.39 -17.90
CA LEU A 3 29.69 -26.33 -17.99
C LEU A 3 29.06 -25.40 -16.92
N LYS A 4 29.60 -25.39 -15.69
CA LYS A 4 29.14 -24.48 -14.63
C LYS A 4 29.45 -23.01 -14.94
N LYS A 5 30.58 -22.73 -15.58
CA LYS A 5 30.94 -21.37 -16.04
C LYS A 5 30.03 -20.91 -17.17
N ILE A 6 29.70 -21.80 -18.11
CA ILE A 6 28.79 -21.51 -19.23
C ILE A 6 27.38 -21.22 -18.71
N ILE A 7 26.86 -22.03 -17.78
CA ILE A 7 25.54 -21.80 -17.16
C ILE A 7 25.51 -20.45 -16.42
N PHE A 8 26.57 -20.12 -15.68
CA PHE A 8 26.66 -18.84 -14.98
C PHE A 8 26.60 -17.66 -15.95
N ILE A 9 27.43 -17.70 -17.01
CA ILE A 9 27.47 -16.66 -18.06
C ILE A 9 26.12 -16.51 -18.76
N ILE A 10 25.47 -17.62 -19.11
CA ILE A 10 24.15 -17.60 -19.75
C ILE A 10 23.10 -17.01 -18.81
N SER A 11 23.10 -17.36 -17.51
CA SER A 11 22.15 -16.79 -16.55
C SER A 11 22.36 -15.28 -16.35
N SER A 12 23.61 -14.81 -16.36
CA SER A 12 23.94 -13.39 -16.26
C SER A 12 23.47 -12.62 -17.49
N ILE A 13 23.63 -13.19 -18.69
CA ILE A 13 23.14 -12.58 -19.94
C ILE A 13 21.62 -12.53 -19.95
N ILE A 14 20.92 -13.59 -19.54
CA ILE A 14 19.45 -13.59 -19.45
C ILE A 14 18.94 -12.54 -18.46
N LEU A 15 19.61 -12.38 -17.31
CA LEU A 15 19.25 -11.37 -16.31
C LEU A 15 19.48 -9.94 -16.81
N VAL A 16 20.54 -9.69 -17.58
CA VAL A 16 20.79 -8.37 -18.19
C VAL A 16 19.76 -8.10 -19.30
N LEU A 17 19.50 -9.08 -20.18
CA LEU A 17 18.48 -8.97 -21.22
C LEU A 17 17.05 -8.82 -20.68
N SER A 18 16.77 -9.30 -19.46
CA SER A 18 15.46 -9.12 -18.81
C SER A 18 15.16 -7.65 -18.45
N CYS A 19 16.17 -6.77 -18.48
CA CYS A 19 16.03 -5.32 -18.34
C CYS A 19 16.48 -4.55 -19.60
N GLU A 20 16.95 -5.25 -20.63
CA GLU A 20 17.50 -4.65 -21.85
C GLU A 20 16.61 -5.01 -23.06
N ASP A 21 15.30 -5.13 -22.84
CA ASP A 21 14.33 -5.14 -23.92
C ASP A 21 14.24 -3.72 -24.48
N SER A 22 14.82 -3.57 -25.67
CA SER A 22 14.96 -2.36 -26.45
C SER A 22 13.61 -1.80 -26.91
N ASN A 23 12.91 -1.15 -26.00
CA ASN A 23 12.06 0.02 -26.20
C ASN A 23 11.65 0.53 -24.82
N ASN A 24 12.15 1.70 -24.45
CA ASN A 24 12.07 2.41 -23.17
C ASN A 24 10.63 2.72 -22.66
N GLN A 25 9.60 2.00 -23.09
CA GLN A 25 8.20 2.29 -22.80
C GLN A 25 7.65 1.55 -21.56
N ASN A 26 8.27 0.44 -21.14
CA ASN A 26 7.72 -0.42 -20.07
C ASN A 26 8.51 -0.39 -18.75
N CYS A 27 9.62 0.34 -18.68
CA CYS A 27 10.43 0.46 -17.46
C CYS A 27 10.35 1.84 -16.80
N GLU A 28 9.55 2.76 -17.34
CA GLU A 28 9.27 4.04 -16.68
C GLU A 28 8.33 3.79 -15.50
N LEU A 29 8.89 3.70 -14.31
CA LEU A 29 8.12 3.67 -13.07
C LEU A 29 7.43 5.03 -12.91
N TYR A 30 6.11 5.02 -12.66
CA TYR A 30 5.39 6.23 -12.30
C TYR A 30 5.86 6.72 -10.92
N GLU A 31 6.76 7.70 -10.91
CA GLU A 31 7.44 8.19 -9.70
C GLU A 31 6.49 8.77 -8.66
N ASN A 32 5.35 9.30 -9.11
CA ASN A 32 4.33 9.90 -8.25
C ASN A 32 3.39 8.87 -7.60
N ARG A 33 3.57 7.57 -7.85
CA ARG A 33 2.71 6.54 -7.25
C ARG A 33 2.81 6.57 -5.73
N GLY A 34 1.68 6.77 -5.06
CA GLY A 34 1.59 6.85 -3.60
C GLY A 34 1.73 8.27 -3.05
N ASN A 35 1.94 9.28 -3.89
CA ASN A 35 1.94 10.68 -3.44
C ASN A 35 0.60 11.05 -2.83
N LEU A 36 0.64 11.64 -1.64
CA LEU A 36 -0.54 12.16 -0.95
C LEU A 36 -0.99 13.46 -1.62
N ILE A 37 -2.26 13.51 -2.04
CA ILE A 37 -2.89 14.72 -2.60
C ILE A 37 -3.60 15.49 -1.50
N SER A 38 -4.44 14.80 -0.72
CA SER A 38 -5.20 15.42 0.37
C SER A 38 -5.57 14.41 1.43
N TYR A 39 -5.89 14.93 2.62
CA TYR A 39 -6.44 14.16 3.72
C TYR A 39 -7.51 14.97 4.45
N GLU A 40 -8.53 14.29 4.96
CA GLU A 40 -9.64 14.87 5.70
C GLU A 40 -9.93 14.00 6.92
N LEU A 41 -9.97 14.59 8.12
CA LEU A 41 -10.41 13.88 9.33
C LEU A 41 -11.92 13.65 9.23
N ILE A 42 -12.35 12.39 9.15
CA ILE A 42 -13.77 12.04 9.00
C ILE A 42 -14.41 11.53 10.29
N SER A 43 -13.61 10.99 11.22
CA SER A 43 -14.10 10.52 12.51
C SER A 43 -12.99 10.45 13.55
N GLU A 44 -13.38 10.56 14.83
CA GLU A 44 -12.51 10.33 15.98
C GLU A 44 -13.24 9.43 16.98
N PHE A 45 -12.61 8.30 17.31
CA PHE A 45 -13.06 7.35 18.31
C PHE A 45 -12.23 7.51 19.57
N THR A 46 -12.84 8.10 20.59
CA THR A 46 -12.25 8.18 21.92
C THR A 46 -12.40 6.85 22.66
N GLU A 47 -11.74 6.70 23.80
CA GLU A 47 -11.92 5.55 24.69
C GLU A 47 -13.41 5.33 25.02
N GLY A 48 -14.15 6.39 25.31
CA GLY A 48 -15.59 6.32 25.59
C GLY A 48 -16.41 5.84 24.39
N ALA A 49 -16.08 6.29 23.18
CA ALA A 49 -16.75 5.83 21.96
C ALA A 49 -16.52 4.34 21.72
N PHE A 50 -15.30 3.84 21.99
CA PHE A 50 -15.02 2.41 21.91
C PHE A 50 -15.76 1.60 22.97
N LYS A 51 -15.86 2.08 24.22
CA LYS A 51 -16.64 1.41 25.27
C LYS A 51 -18.10 1.25 24.87
N ILE A 52 -18.73 2.33 24.39
CA ILE A 52 -20.11 2.31 23.88
C ILE A 52 -20.24 1.29 22.74
N LEU A 53 -19.33 1.27 21.78
CA LEU A 53 -19.39 0.31 20.67
C LEU A 53 -19.27 -1.14 21.16
N ILE A 54 -18.34 -1.42 22.08
CA ILE A 54 -18.09 -2.76 22.61
C ILE A 54 -19.30 -3.26 23.42
N GLU A 55 -19.85 -2.40 24.28
CA GLU A 55 -20.99 -2.73 25.16
C GLU A 55 -22.31 -2.75 24.40
N ASP A 56 -22.65 -1.66 23.71
CA ASP A 56 -24.01 -1.48 23.16
C ASP A 56 -24.19 -2.15 21.80
N TYR A 57 -23.15 -2.17 20.96
CA TYR A 57 -23.25 -2.74 19.62
C TYR A 57 -22.82 -4.21 19.57
N TYR A 58 -21.70 -4.55 20.20
CA TYR A 58 -21.18 -5.92 20.20
C TYR A 58 -21.60 -6.76 21.41
N GLY A 59 -22.14 -6.16 22.47
CA GLY A 59 -22.65 -6.88 23.64
C GLY A 59 -21.56 -7.48 24.54
N PHE A 60 -20.32 -7.00 24.44
CA PHE A 60 -19.21 -7.43 25.29
C PHE A 60 -19.05 -6.52 26.51
N ASP A 61 -18.44 -7.05 27.56
CA ASP A 61 -18.01 -6.24 28.71
C ASP A 61 -16.75 -5.45 28.35
N ALA A 62 -16.85 -4.12 28.22
CA ALA A 62 -15.71 -3.29 27.84
C ALA A 62 -14.58 -3.29 28.86
N SER A 63 -14.82 -3.67 30.12
CA SER A 63 -13.76 -3.75 31.14
C SER A 63 -12.72 -4.84 30.83
N GLN A 64 -13.05 -5.79 29.95
CA GLN A 64 -12.14 -6.84 29.47
C GLN A 64 -11.12 -6.32 28.44
N PHE A 65 -11.33 -5.11 27.92
CA PHE A 65 -10.50 -4.51 26.88
C PHE A 65 -9.69 -3.34 27.47
N ASN A 66 -8.37 -3.38 27.28
CA ASN A 66 -7.50 -2.26 27.64
C ASN A 66 -7.34 -1.29 26.45
N ILE A 67 -8.27 -0.34 26.32
CA ILE A 67 -8.24 0.67 25.26
C ILE A 67 -7.24 1.77 25.67
N GLN A 68 -6.09 1.82 25.00
CA GLN A 68 -5.00 2.73 25.37
C GLN A 68 -4.96 4.02 24.55
N ASN A 69 -5.60 4.04 23.37
CA ASN A 69 -5.45 5.13 22.41
C ASN A 69 -6.80 5.51 21.82
N SER A 70 -6.98 6.81 21.56
CA SER A 70 -8.02 7.26 20.62
C SER A 70 -7.58 6.97 19.19
N VAL A 71 -8.55 6.76 18.31
CA VAL A 71 -8.32 6.51 16.88
C VAL A 71 -8.94 7.64 16.07
N LYS A 72 -8.10 8.29 15.25
CA LYS A 72 -8.56 9.27 14.27
C LYS A 72 -8.55 8.62 12.89
N VAL A 73 -9.69 8.64 12.22
CA VAL A 73 -9.87 8.07 10.89
C VAL A 73 -9.83 9.19 9.87
N TYR A 74 -8.94 9.07 8.90
CA TYR A 74 -8.76 10.06 7.85
C TYR A 74 -9.13 9.44 6.51
N LYS A 75 -9.93 10.17 5.73
CA LYS A 75 -10.04 9.90 4.30
C LYS A 75 -8.83 10.51 3.61
N VAL A 76 -8.09 9.73 2.85
CA VAL A 76 -6.93 10.17 2.06
C VAL A 76 -7.21 10.04 0.58
N ILE A 77 -6.70 10.98 -0.22
CA ILE A 77 -6.64 10.92 -1.68
C ILE A 77 -5.17 10.88 -2.08
N TYR A 78 -4.80 9.93 -2.93
CA TYR A 78 -3.40 9.73 -3.36
C TYR A 78 -3.30 9.37 -4.84
N GLU A 79 -2.14 9.66 -5.43
CA GLU A 79 -1.83 9.35 -6.82
C GLU A 79 -1.52 7.86 -7.00
N SER A 80 -2.02 7.27 -8.07
CA SER A 80 -1.79 5.86 -8.42
C SER A 80 -1.84 5.64 -9.94
N LEU A 81 -1.81 4.37 -10.35
CA LEU A 81 -2.02 3.94 -11.73
C LEU A 81 -3.34 3.21 -11.87
N GLY A 82 -4.09 3.53 -12.93
CA GLY A 82 -5.26 2.79 -13.36
C GLY A 82 -4.89 1.43 -13.96
N ALA A 83 -5.90 0.58 -14.18
CA ALA A 83 -5.71 -0.71 -14.85
C ALA A 83 -5.20 -0.56 -16.31
N ASP A 84 -5.38 0.62 -16.90
CA ASP A 84 -4.85 1.00 -18.21
C ASP A 84 -3.42 1.58 -18.15
N GLY A 85 -2.79 1.57 -16.97
CA GLY A 85 -1.44 2.08 -16.75
C GLY A 85 -1.33 3.61 -16.73
N LYS A 86 -2.46 4.34 -16.74
CA LYS A 86 -2.44 5.82 -16.72
C LYS A 86 -2.52 6.38 -15.30
N PRO A 87 -1.93 7.56 -15.04
CA PRO A 87 -2.09 8.26 -13.76
C PRO A 87 -3.55 8.45 -13.39
N THR A 88 -3.87 8.17 -12.14
CA THR A 88 -5.21 8.35 -11.57
C THR A 88 -5.14 8.71 -10.09
N GLN A 89 -6.28 9.05 -9.49
CA GLN A 89 -6.40 9.32 -8.06
C GLN A 89 -7.28 8.25 -7.42
N LEU A 90 -6.84 7.72 -6.28
CA LEU A 90 -7.59 6.77 -5.48
C LEU A 90 -7.86 7.33 -4.09
N SER A 91 -8.87 6.80 -3.41
CA SER A 91 -9.23 7.16 -2.05
C SER A 91 -9.16 5.98 -1.09
N GLY A 92 -8.79 6.22 0.16
CA GLY A 92 -8.84 5.23 1.26
C GLY A 92 -9.19 5.88 2.60
N ALA A 93 -9.59 5.09 3.58
CA ALA A 93 -9.82 5.48 4.97
C ALA A 93 -9.57 4.30 5.90
#